data_AF-A0A7Y6DXL7-F1
#
_entry.id   AF-A0A7Y6DXL7-F1
#
_cell.length_a   1.000
_cell.length_b   1.000
_cell.length_c   1.000
_cell.angle_alpha   90.00
_cell.angle_beta   90.00
_cell.angle_gamma   90.00
#
_symmetry.space_group_name_H-M   'P 1'
#
loop_
_entity.id
_entity.type
_entity.pdbx_description
1 polymer ?
#
loop_
_entity_poly.entity_id
_entity_poly.type
_entity_poly.pdbx_seq_one_letter_code
_entity_poly.pdbx_strand_id
1 'polypeptide(L)'
;MTDPIGAPPRQSVGDLLGDVTRDLSTLLHQEVELAKAEIRQSAKAATKGGSMFAGAAVAGHFVLLFLSVALWWALGDAMDSWAWSAVIVAVLWAIVAAVLAARGRAETKRVAGLPQTADTVKKIPNALQGHEEKNA
;
A
#
# COMPACT_ATOMS: atom_id res chain seq x y z
N MET A 1 -71.16 11.69 -29.65
CA MET A 1 -69.73 11.98 -29.89
C MET A 1 -68.98 11.20 -28.83
N THR A 2 -68.54 9.99 -29.16
CA THR A 2 -67.97 9.01 -28.20
C THR A 2 -66.54 8.72 -28.62
N ASP A 3 -65.57 9.21 -27.85
CA ASP A 3 -64.16 8.81 -27.97
C ASP A 3 -63.95 7.45 -27.29
N PRO A 4 -63.26 6.49 -27.92
CA PRO A 4 -62.86 5.27 -27.25
C PRO A 4 -61.63 5.57 -26.37
N ILE A 5 -61.73 5.32 -25.07
CA ILE A 5 -60.58 5.35 -24.16
C ILE A 5 -59.63 4.21 -24.57
N GLY A 6 -58.51 4.59 -25.19
CA GLY A 6 -57.42 3.67 -25.48
C GLY A 6 -56.91 3.07 -24.18
N ALA A 7 -57.04 1.75 -24.05
CA ALA A 7 -56.47 1.00 -22.93
C ALA A 7 -54.96 1.28 -22.86
N PRO A 8 -54.38 1.48 -21.66
CA PRO A 8 -52.95 1.68 -21.53
C PRO A 8 -52.23 0.47 -22.16
N PRO A 9 -51.17 0.70 -22.95
CA PRO A 9 -50.44 -0.37 -23.61
C PRO A 9 -50.00 -1.40 -22.56
N ARG A 10 -50.42 -2.65 -22.73
CA ARG A 10 -49.95 -3.78 -21.90
C ARG A 10 -48.44 -3.87 -22.09
N GLN A 11 -47.67 -3.61 -21.04
CA GLN A 11 -46.22 -3.78 -21.05
C GLN A 11 -45.91 -5.20 -21.52
N SER A 12 -45.10 -5.29 -22.57
CA SER A 12 -44.69 -6.58 -23.10
C SER A 12 -43.68 -7.22 -22.13
N VAL A 13 -43.56 -8.54 -22.18
CA VAL A 13 -42.51 -9.26 -21.43
C VAL A 13 -41.11 -8.74 -21.80
N GLY A 14 -40.94 -8.22 -23.01
CA GLY A 14 -39.70 -7.57 -23.46
C GLY A 14 -39.41 -6.24 -22.75
N ASP A 15 -40.44 -5.45 -22.43
CA ASP A 15 -40.29 -4.19 -21.70
C ASP A 15 -39.85 -4.45 -20.25
N LEU A 16 -40.46 -5.43 -19.59
CA LEU A 16 -40.11 -5.83 -18.22
C LEU A 16 -38.68 -6.41 -18.13
N LEU A 17 -38.25 -7.19 -19.12
CA LEU A 17 -36.89 -7.72 -19.18
C LEU A 17 -35.86 -6.61 -19.41
N GLY A 18 -36.23 -5.59 -20.20
CA GLY A 18 -35.44 -4.38 -20.40
C GLY A 18 -35.23 -3.59 -19.11
N ASP A 19 -36.30 -3.41 -18.34
CA ASP A 19 -36.25 -2.70 -17.05
C ASP A 19 -35.37 -3.45 -16.03
N VAL A 20 -35.53 -4.77 -15.89
CA VAL A 20 -34.69 -5.59 -14.98
C VAL A 20 -33.21 -5.55 -15.38
N THR A 21 -32.91 -5.62 -16.68
CA THR A 21 -31.52 -5.54 -17.18
C THR A 21 -30.92 -4.17 -16.88
N ARG A 22 -31.72 -3.11 -16.99
CA ARG A 22 -31.31 -1.73 -16.68
C ARG A 22 -31.07 -1.53 -15.19
N ASP A 23 -31.90 -2.11 -14.33
CA ASP A 23 -31.75 -2.06 -12.88
C ASP A 23 -30.49 -2.81 -12.43
N LEU A 24 -30.25 -4.00 -12.98
CA LEU A 24 -29.02 -4.77 -12.73
C LEU A 24 -27.77 -4.01 -13.19
N SER A 25 -27.81 -3.39 -14.38
CA SER A 25 -26.70 -2.56 -14.86
C SER A 25 -26.44 -1.37 -13.94
N THR A 26 -27.50 -0.80 -13.35
CA THR A 26 -27.40 0.32 -12.41
C THR A 26 -26.78 -0.12 -11.09
N LEU A 27 -27.17 -1.28 -10.55
CA LEU A 27 -26.59 -1.85 -9.33
C LEU A 27 -25.10 -2.18 -9.50
N LEU A 28 -24.72 -2.81 -10.61
CA LEU A 28 -23.31 -3.11 -10.90
C LEU A 28 -22.47 -1.83 -10.97
N HIS A 29 -23.00 -0.77 -11.59
CA HIS A 29 -22.33 0.52 -11.62
C HIS A 29 -22.14 1.11 -10.23
N GLN A 30 -23.15 0.97 -9.36
CA GLN A 30 -23.10 1.43 -7.97
C GLN A 30 -22.09 0.63 -7.13
N GLU A 31 -22.03 -0.69 -7.26
CA GLU A 31 -21.01 -1.51 -6.57
C GLU A 31 -19.59 -1.13 -7.00
N VAL A 32 -19.38 -0.86 -8.29
CA VAL A 32 -18.08 -0.40 -8.79
C VAL A 32 -17.72 0.97 -8.21
N GLU A 33 -18.65 1.94 -8.21
CA GLU A 33 -18.40 3.25 -7.63
C GLU A 33 -18.21 3.19 -6.11
N LEU A 34 -18.91 2.29 -5.42
CA LEU A 34 -18.72 2.05 -3.99
C LEU A 34 -17.34 1.44 -3.70
N ALA A 35 -16.96 0.37 -4.41
CA ALA A 35 -15.64 -0.26 -4.25
C ALA A 35 -14.52 0.75 -4.54
N LYS A 36 -14.69 1.60 -5.56
CA LYS A 36 -13.77 2.69 -5.88
C LYS A 36 -13.73 3.76 -4.78
N ALA A 37 -14.86 4.08 -4.15
CA ALA A 37 -14.92 4.99 -3.01
C ALA A 37 -14.20 4.40 -1.79
N GLU A 38 -14.39 3.12 -1.49
CA GLU A 38 -13.74 2.41 -0.38
C GLU A 38 -12.23 2.30 -0.57
N ILE A 39 -11.78 1.98 -1.81
CA ILE A 39 -10.35 2.00 -2.17
C ILE A 39 -9.78 3.41 -2.01
N ARG A 40 -10.48 4.45 -2.49
CA ARG A 40 -10.03 5.84 -2.34
C ARG A 40 -9.94 6.26 -0.86
N GLN A 41 -10.91 5.86 -0.04
CA GLN A 41 -10.92 6.15 1.39
C GLN A 41 -9.77 5.44 2.11
N SER A 42 -9.55 4.16 1.79
CA SER A 42 -8.43 3.35 2.30
C SER A 42 -7.09 3.94 1.87
N ALA A 43 -6.95 4.32 0.61
CA ALA A 43 -5.76 4.99 0.09
C ALA A 43 -5.51 6.31 0.82
N LYS A 44 -6.53 7.15 1.00
CA LYS A 44 -6.40 8.44 1.72
C LYS A 44 -6.01 8.24 3.18
N ALA A 45 -6.56 7.24 3.86
CA ALA A 45 -6.20 6.90 5.23
C ALA A 45 -4.75 6.40 5.32
N ALA A 46 -4.35 5.51 4.41
CA ALA A 46 -2.98 5.01 4.30
C ALA A 46 -1.99 6.14 3.97
N THR A 47 -2.31 7.03 3.04
CA THR A 47 -1.50 8.21 2.71
C THR A 47 -1.37 9.15 3.90
N LYS A 48 -2.48 9.46 4.59
CA LYS A 48 -2.45 10.32 5.78
C LYS A 48 -1.57 9.71 6.87
N GLY A 49 -1.75 8.42 7.18
CA GLY A 49 -0.92 7.69 8.14
C GLY A 49 0.55 7.68 7.72
N GLY A 50 0.84 7.32 6.47
CA GLY A 50 2.20 7.33 5.92
C GLY A 50 2.87 8.70 5.97
N SER A 51 2.13 9.78 5.69
CA SER A 51 2.65 11.15 5.76
C SER A 51 3.02 11.58 7.18
N MET A 52 2.25 11.13 8.20
CA MET A 52 2.58 11.41 9.60
C MET A 52 3.88 10.73 10.02
N PHE A 53 4.10 9.48 9.60
CA PHE A 53 5.36 8.78 9.85
C PHE A 53 6.55 9.43 9.13
N ALA A 54 6.36 9.91 7.89
CA ALA A 54 7.39 10.66 7.19
C ALA A 54 7.74 11.97 7.92
N GLY A 55 6.73 12.74 8.36
CA GLY A 55 6.93 13.94 9.17
C GLY A 55 7.62 13.65 10.49
N ALA A 56 7.22 12.59 11.19
CA ALA A 56 7.84 12.14 12.43
C ALA A 56 9.31 11.71 12.22
N ALA A 57 9.64 11.07 11.10
CA ALA A 57 11.01 10.72 10.76
C ALA A 57 11.89 11.96 10.58
N VAL A 58 11.38 12.99 9.87
CA VAL A 58 12.09 14.27 9.69
C VAL A 58 12.26 14.98 11.04
N ALA A 59 11.19 15.10 11.83
CA ALA A 59 11.26 15.73 13.15
C ALA A 59 12.22 14.99 14.08
N GLY A 60 12.15 13.66 14.13
CA GLY A 60 13.06 12.81 14.88
C GLY A 60 14.51 12.96 14.44
N HIS A 61 14.77 13.12 13.13
CA HIS A 61 16.11 13.40 12.61
C HIS A 61 16.66 14.72 13.16
N PHE A 62 15.87 15.79 13.19
CA PHE A 62 16.29 17.06 13.77
C PHE A 62 16.53 16.98 15.28
N VAL A 63 15.71 16.23 16.01
CA VAL A 63 15.95 15.98 17.45
C VAL A 63 17.29 15.30 17.66
N LEU A 64 17.59 14.24 16.90
CA LEU A 64 18.86 13.53 16.98
C LEU A 64 20.05 14.42 16.57
N LEU A 65 19.88 15.27 15.56
CA LEU A 65 20.90 16.24 15.15
C LEU A 65 21.21 17.23 16.27
N PHE A 66 20.20 17.87 16.86
CA PHE A 66 20.41 18.86 17.92
C PHE A 66 20.95 18.22 19.20
N LEU A 67 20.51 17.01 19.55
CA LEU A 67 21.11 16.25 20.66
C LEU A 67 22.57 15.92 20.39
N SER A 68 22.94 15.61 19.15
CA SER A 68 24.34 15.35 18.79
C SER A 68 25.21 16.59 18.90
N VAL A 69 24.70 17.75 18.47
CA VAL A 69 25.39 19.04 18.62
C VAL A 69 25.52 19.41 20.10
N ALA A 70 24.45 19.27 20.87
CA ALA A 70 24.47 19.53 22.31
C ALA A 70 25.46 18.61 23.04
N LEU A 71 25.48 17.31 22.69
CA LEU A 71 26.43 16.35 23.25
C LEU A 71 27.87 16.70 22.88
N TRP A 72 28.12 17.09 21.62
CA TRP A 72 29.44 17.55 21.20
C TRP A 72 29.88 18.74 22.05
N TRP A 73 29.06 19.78 22.16
CA TRP A 73 29.38 20.95 22.99
C TRP A 73 29.63 20.58 24.45
N ALA A 74 28.74 19.81 25.06
CA ALA A 74 28.86 19.41 26.47
C ALA A 74 30.14 18.60 26.74
N LEU A 75 30.48 17.63 25.90
CA LEU A 75 31.73 16.87 26.02
C LEU A 75 32.95 17.73 25.69
N GLY A 76 32.81 18.66 24.76
CA GLY A 76 33.87 19.57 24.36
C GLY A 76 34.34 20.43 25.52
N ASP A 77 33.39 21.01 26.25
CA ASP A 77 33.65 21.81 27.44
C ASP A 77 34.11 20.94 28.62
N ALA A 78 33.52 19.76 28.81
CA ALA A 78 33.91 18.86 29.92
C ALA A 78 35.33 18.29 29.78
N MET A 79 35.86 18.20 28.56
CA MET A 79 37.17 17.62 28.26
C MET A 79 38.23 18.67 27.87
N ASP A 80 37.87 19.95 27.86
CA ASP A 80 38.68 21.06 27.31
C ASP A 80 39.19 20.77 25.87
N SER A 81 38.45 19.95 25.09
CA SER A 81 38.85 19.53 23.75
C SER A 81 37.67 19.18 22.85
N TRP A 82 37.36 20.08 21.91
CA TRP A 82 36.30 19.87 20.93
C TRP A 82 36.63 18.80 19.88
N ALA A 83 37.92 18.56 19.62
CA ALA A 83 38.36 17.53 18.67
C ALA A 83 38.05 16.12 19.19
N TRP A 84 38.40 15.84 20.45
CA TRP A 84 38.11 14.54 21.06
C TRP A 84 36.61 14.31 21.29
N SER A 85 35.88 15.38 21.63
CA SER A 85 34.41 15.33 21.68
C SER A 85 33.81 14.93 20.32
N ALA A 86 34.27 15.54 19.22
CA ALA A 86 33.83 15.19 17.86
C ALA A 86 34.05 13.71 17.54
N VAL A 87 35.21 13.16 17.91
CA VAL A 87 35.57 11.75 17.70
C VAL A 87 34.62 10.84 18.48
N ILE A 88 34.31 11.16 19.74
CA ILE A 88 33.38 10.36 20.55
C ILE A 88 31.98 10.35 19.93
N VAL A 89 31.46 11.51 19.53
CA VAL A 89 30.15 11.61 18.88
C VAL A 89 30.13 10.86 17.54
N ALA A 90 31.23 10.93 16.77
CA ALA A 90 31.38 10.18 15.52
C ALA A 90 31.38 8.66 15.74
N VAL A 91 32.10 8.17 16.75
CA VAL A 91 32.13 6.74 17.11
C VAL A 91 30.75 6.27 17.55
N LEU A 92 30.03 7.07 18.35
CA LEU A 92 28.65 6.78 18.75
C LEU A 92 27.75 6.59 17.53
N TRP A 93 27.79 7.51 16.56
CA TRP A 93 27.01 7.39 15.33
C TRP A 93 27.45 6.24 14.44
N ALA A 94 28.74 5.91 14.40
CA ALA A 94 29.25 4.75 13.68
C ALA A 94 28.65 3.44 14.23
N ILE A 95 28.54 3.32 15.56
CA ILE A 95 27.90 2.17 16.21
C ILE A 95 26.42 2.11 15.86
N VAL A 96 25.69 3.22 15.98
CA VAL A 96 24.27 3.30 15.61
C VAL A 96 24.06 2.89 14.15
N ALA A 97 24.87 3.41 13.23
CA ALA A 97 24.82 3.08 11.81
C ALA A 97 25.09 1.59 11.55
N ALA A 98 26.09 1.01 12.22
CA ALA A 98 26.40 -0.41 12.10
C ALA A 98 25.23 -1.30 12.55
N VAL A 99 24.60 -0.96 13.69
CA VAL A 99 23.42 -1.68 14.20
C VAL A 99 22.23 -1.57 13.24
N LEU A 100 21.92 -0.35 12.76
CA LEU A 100 20.81 -0.14 11.82
C LEU A 100 21.05 -0.87 10.50
N ALA A 101 22.27 -0.82 9.95
CA ALA A 101 22.63 -1.55 8.75
C ALA A 101 22.50 -3.08 8.94
N ALA A 102 22.94 -3.60 10.08
CA ALA A 102 22.80 -5.03 10.40
C ALA A 102 21.31 -5.45 10.50
N ARG A 103 20.48 -4.66 11.19
CA ARG A 103 19.04 -4.91 11.32
C ARG A 103 18.31 -4.79 9.98
N GLY A 104 18.61 -3.76 9.19
CA GLY A 104 18.04 -3.59 7.85
C GLY A 104 18.40 -4.75 6.92
N ARG A 105 19.64 -5.23 6.97
CA ARG A 105 20.07 -6.44 6.24
C ARG A 105 19.33 -7.68 6.72
N ALA A 106 19.07 -7.83 8.01
CA ALA A 106 18.31 -8.97 8.53
C ALA A 106 16.84 -8.95 8.05
N GLU A 107 16.20 -7.79 8.09
CA GLU A 107 14.79 -7.66 7.70
C GLU A 107 14.61 -7.82 6.18
N THR A 108 15.50 -7.23 5.37
CA THR A 108 15.48 -7.43 3.91
C THR A 108 15.68 -8.89 3.51
N LYS A 109 16.56 -9.63 4.21
CA LYS A 109 16.70 -11.08 4.01
C LYS A 109 15.44 -11.85 4.39
N ARG A 110 14.72 -11.43 5.43
CA ARG A 110 13.46 -12.05 5.86
C ARG A 110 12.37 -11.87 4.81
N VAL A 111 12.27 -10.67 4.22
CA VAL A 111 11.29 -10.36 3.16
C VAL A 111 11.66 -11.03 1.84
N ALA A 112 12.96 -11.12 1.50
CA ALA A 112 13.45 -11.87 0.34
C ALA A 112 13.24 -13.40 0.45
N GLY A 113 12.98 -13.91 1.66
CA GLY A 113 12.64 -15.30 1.94
C GLY A 113 11.21 -15.72 1.57
N LEU A 114 10.47 -14.93 0.78
CA LEU A 114 9.16 -15.30 0.19
C LEU A 114 9.23 -15.77 -1.29
N PRO A 115 10.10 -16.72 -1.71
CA PRO A 115 10.13 -17.20 -3.09
C PRO A 115 9.09 -18.32 -3.38
N GLN A 116 8.11 -18.61 -2.53
CA GLN A 116 7.14 -19.69 -2.83
C GLN A 116 5.91 -19.24 -3.63
N THR A 117 5.55 -17.96 -3.60
CA THR A 117 4.36 -17.47 -4.32
C THR A 117 4.66 -17.17 -5.80
N ALA A 118 5.90 -16.76 -6.12
CA ALA A 118 6.30 -16.51 -7.51
C ALA A 118 6.50 -17.80 -8.32
N ASP A 119 6.98 -18.87 -7.69
CA ASP A 119 7.16 -20.18 -8.33
C ASP A 119 5.83 -20.91 -8.60
N THR A 120 4.79 -20.65 -7.80
CA THR A 120 3.46 -21.22 -8.02
C THR A 120 2.80 -20.61 -9.26
N VAL A 121 2.95 -19.31 -9.51
CA VAL A 121 2.41 -18.64 -10.72
C VAL A 121 3.13 -19.12 -11.99
N LYS A 122 4.43 -19.45 -11.91
CA LYS A 122 5.20 -20.01 -13.03
C LYS A 122 4.89 -21.49 -13.34
N LYS A 123 4.23 -22.23 -12.43
CA LYS A 123 3.85 -23.65 -12.63
C LYS A 123 2.45 -23.85 -13.23
N ILE A 124 1.62 -22.80 -13.27
CA ILE A 124 0.27 -22.83 -13.85
C ILE A 124 0.20 -22.95 -15.40
N PRO A 125 1.22 -22.56 -16.23
CA PRO A 125 1.05 -22.66 -17.68
C PRO A 125 0.99 -24.11 -18.20
N ASN A 126 1.61 -25.07 -17.50
CA ASN A 126 1.64 -26.48 -17.94
C ASN A 126 0.32 -27.22 -17.67
N ALA A 127 -0.60 -26.66 -16.89
CA ALA A 127 -1.93 -27.25 -16.66
C ALA A 127 -2.97 -26.82 -17.71
N LEU A 128 -2.64 -25.84 -18.57
CA LEU A 128 -3.51 -25.37 -19.66
C LEU A 128 -3.15 -25.96 -21.03
N GLN A 129 -2.04 -26.70 -21.14
CA GLN A 129 -1.73 -27.52 -22.31
C GLN A 129 -2.31 -28.91 -22.10
N GLY A 130 -3.62 -29.03 -22.36
CA GLY A 130 -4.32 -30.30 -22.35
C GLY A 130 -3.63 -31.31 -23.26
N HIS A 131 -3.35 -32.49 -22.71
CA HIS A 131 -2.99 -33.65 -23.49
C HIS A 131 -4.22 -34.06 -24.31
N GLU A 132 -4.26 -33.67 -25.59
CA GLU A 132 -5.13 -34.33 -26.56
C GLU A 132 -4.70 -35.80 -26.62
N GLU A 133 -5.44 -36.67 -25.93
CA GLU A 133 -5.41 -38.11 -26.14
C GLU A 133 -5.77 -38.40 -27.59
N LYS A 134 -4.73 -38.59 -28.40
CA LYS A 134 -4.86 -39.08 -29.77
C LYS A 134 -5.03 -40.60 -29.73
N ASN A 135 -6.25 -41.06 -29.48
CA ASN A 135 -6.65 -42.43 -29.74
C ASN A 135 -6.84 -42.58 -31.27
N ALA A 136 -5.92 -43.32 -31.88
CA ALA A 136 -6.00 -43.81 -33.26
C ALA A 136 -6.21 -45.32 -33.24
#